data_AF-A0A8S0ZBH5-F1
#
_entry.id   AF-A0A8S0ZBH5-F1
#
_cell.length_a   1.000
_cell.length_b   1.000
_cell.length_c   1.000
_cell.angle_alpha   90.00
_cell.angle_beta   90.00
_cell.angle_gamma   90.00
#
_symmetry.space_group_name_H-M   'P 1'
#
loop_
_entity.id
_entity.type
_entity.pdbx_description
1 polymer ?
#
loop_
_entity_poly.entity_id
_entity_poly.type
_entity_poly.pdbx_seq_one_letter_code
_entity_poly.pdbx_strand_id
1 'polypeptide(L)'
;MAETEIISSSENNEQFFEGVEKLIEIWFTPAKNADLRKITRQQWENVLKIVRCEIISFTQSELVDAYVLSESSMFVSRRRWILKTCGTTTPLRCVRAVLSLARDVAGHSRVHNVFYSRREFARPAAQLQPHDNFDSEVKLLDSFFGDGRAYIMGPEKDCWYLYTLLPLEGTVDALEKEHCAANELLEPDQTIEILMSDLDPAVMEIFTRQYSANAAQATRESGIDKIIPGMVIDDFLFDPCGYSMNGVAKDGCYMTIHITPEPACSYVSFESNVPVSCYEEVITRVLQAFRPNKFVLTVFATPDSPGAEAARQLKKFPALGTYSLLDGQHCRFAGYSLQYALYCKFPS
;
A
#
# COMPACT_ATOMS: atom_id res chain seq x y z
N MET A 1 49.41 -12.69 -35.51
CA MET A 1 49.23 -11.27 -35.16
C MET A 1 47.83 -10.91 -35.63
N ALA A 2 46.88 -10.97 -34.72
CA ALA A 2 45.51 -10.52 -34.93
C ALA A 2 45.23 -9.56 -33.77
N GLU A 3 44.89 -8.32 -34.12
CA GLU A 3 44.70 -7.21 -33.21
C GLU A 3 43.46 -7.43 -32.33
N THR A 4 43.63 -7.09 -31.06
CA THR A 4 42.61 -7.11 -30.03
C THR A 4 41.77 -5.83 -30.14
N GLU A 5 40.53 -5.94 -30.63
CA GLU A 5 39.55 -4.86 -30.45
C GLU A 5 38.91 -4.98 -29.06
N ILE A 6 39.32 -4.06 -28.19
CA ILE A 6 38.70 -3.81 -26.89
C ILE A 6 37.44 -2.97 -27.18
N ILE A 7 36.27 -3.61 -27.15
CA ILE A 7 35.00 -2.88 -27.14
C ILE A 7 34.83 -2.31 -25.73
N SER A 8 35.00 -1.00 -25.63
CA SER A 8 34.68 -0.19 -24.45
C SER A 8 33.16 -0.23 -24.20
N SER A 9 32.71 -1.04 -23.25
CA SER A 9 31.35 -0.96 -22.71
C SER A 9 31.28 0.16 -21.68
N SER A 10 31.23 1.40 -22.14
CA SER A 10 30.78 2.54 -21.36
C SER A 10 29.29 2.77 -21.65
N GLU A 11 28.44 2.00 -21.00
CA GLU A 11 27.04 2.37 -20.79
C GLU A 11 26.77 2.31 -19.29
N ASN A 12 26.63 3.48 -18.68
CA ASN A 12 26.05 3.67 -17.36
C ASN A 12 24.64 3.07 -17.39
N ASN A 13 24.52 1.80 -17.04
CA ASN A 13 23.24 1.16 -16.85
C ASN A 13 22.77 1.51 -15.43
N GLU A 14 22.25 2.74 -15.24
CA GLU A 14 21.50 3.05 -14.03
C GLU A 14 20.31 2.07 -13.97
N GLN A 15 20.44 1.07 -13.12
CA GLN A 15 19.46 0.00 -12.95
C GLN A 15 18.19 0.61 -12.35
N PHE A 16 17.23 0.95 -13.21
CA PHE A 16 15.96 1.51 -12.79
C PHE A 16 15.14 0.46 -12.03
N PHE A 17 14.58 0.86 -10.88
CA PHE A 17 13.63 0.09 -10.10
C PHE A 17 12.31 0.85 -10.01
N GLU A 18 11.19 0.16 -10.25
CA GLU A 18 9.86 0.77 -10.09
C GLU A 18 9.45 0.73 -8.62
N GLY A 19 9.67 1.84 -7.89
CA GLY A 19 9.25 1.96 -6.48
C GLY A 19 7.73 2.06 -6.30
N VAL A 20 6.99 2.47 -7.33
CA VAL A 20 5.52 2.59 -7.27
C VAL A 20 4.88 1.22 -7.04
N GLU A 21 4.11 1.11 -5.95
CA GLU A 21 3.49 -0.14 -5.56
C GLU A 21 2.13 -0.36 -6.20
N LYS A 22 1.77 -1.64 -6.21
CA LYS A 22 0.47 -2.19 -6.53
C LYS A 22 -0.11 -2.74 -5.22
N LEU A 23 -1.23 -2.19 -4.78
CA LEU A 23 -1.89 -2.57 -3.54
C LEU A 23 -3.19 -3.29 -3.86
N ILE A 24 -3.36 -4.52 -3.38
CA ILE A 24 -4.64 -5.21 -3.38
C ILE A 24 -5.06 -5.53 -1.94
N GLU A 25 -6.29 -5.14 -1.63
CA GLU A 25 -6.96 -5.42 -0.37
C GLU A 25 -8.27 -6.16 -0.65
N ILE A 26 -8.49 -7.29 0.03
CA ILE A 26 -9.70 -8.09 -0.07
C ILE A 26 -10.29 -8.27 1.31
N TRP A 27 -11.54 -7.86 1.46
CA TRP A 27 -12.38 -8.13 2.61
C TRP A 27 -13.31 -9.29 2.30
N PHE A 28 -13.38 -10.27 3.20
CA PHE A 28 -14.34 -11.37 3.10
C PHE A 28 -15.58 -11.08 3.95
N THR A 29 -16.71 -11.75 3.72
CA THR A 29 -17.89 -11.59 4.59
C THR A 29 -17.63 -12.19 5.98
N PRO A 30 -18.20 -11.62 7.05
CA PRO A 30 -18.03 -12.20 8.38
C PRO A 30 -18.62 -13.60 8.45
N ALA A 31 -17.93 -14.48 9.18
CA ALA A 31 -18.41 -15.83 9.46
C ALA A 31 -17.83 -16.32 10.79
N LYS A 32 -18.68 -16.94 11.61
CA LYS A 32 -18.40 -17.29 13.01
C LYS A 32 -17.08 -18.07 13.21
N ASN A 33 -16.79 -19.01 12.32
CA ASN A 33 -15.61 -19.87 12.41
C ASN A 33 -14.54 -19.54 11.36
N ALA A 34 -14.70 -18.46 10.61
CA ALA A 34 -13.76 -18.11 9.55
C ALA A 34 -12.63 -17.22 10.08
N ASP A 35 -11.40 -17.51 9.66
CA ASP A 35 -10.21 -16.73 10.01
C ASP A 35 -9.09 -16.99 8.98
N LEU A 36 -8.70 -15.98 8.21
CA LEU A 36 -7.63 -16.09 7.20
C LEU A 36 -6.28 -16.49 7.81
N ARG A 37 -6.04 -16.21 9.09
CA ARG A 37 -4.80 -16.58 9.80
C ARG A 37 -4.66 -18.09 10.03
N LYS A 38 -5.69 -18.88 9.69
CA LYS A 38 -5.60 -20.35 9.61
C LYS A 38 -4.79 -20.82 8.40
N ILE A 39 -4.61 -19.98 7.39
CA ILE A 39 -3.79 -20.28 6.23
C ILE A 39 -2.32 -20.31 6.69
N THR A 40 -1.66 -21.45 6.48
CA THR A 40 -0.31 -21.67 6.98
C THR A 40 0.70 -20.82 6.21
N ARG A 41 1.83 -20.50 6.87
CA ARG A 41 2.98 -19.85 6.22
C ARG A 41 3.38 -20.54 4.91
N GLN A 42 3.41 -21.86 4.87
CA GLN A 42 3.79 -22.59 3.65
C GLN A 42 2.80 -22.37 2.50
N GLN A 43 1.50 -22.25 2.80
CA GLN A 43 0.49 -21.92 1.79
C GLN A 43 0.68 -20.48 1.30
N TRP A 44 0.98 -19.54 2.19
CA TRP A 44 1.32 -18.16 1.79
C TRP A 44 2.58 -18.08 0.94
N GLU A 45 3.64 -18.81 1.28
CA GLU A 45 4.84 -18.89 0.44
C GLU A 45 4.54 -19.43 -0.96
N ASN A 46 3.61 -20.38 -1.08
CA ASN A 46 3.18 -20.89 -2.40
C ASN A 46 2.38 -19.85 -3.20
N VAL A 47 1.56 -19.02 -2.52
CA VAL A 47 0.87 -17.88 -3.13
C VAL A 47 1.87 -16.83 -3.60
N LEU A 48 2.83 -16.46 -2.75
CA LEU A 48 3.82 -15.40 -3.03
C LEU A 48 4.79 -15.79 -4.14
N LYS A 49 5.10 -17.08 -4.31
CA LYS A 49 5.85 -17.61 -5.47
C LYS A 49 5.16 -17.29 -6.81
N ILE A 50 3.83 -17.23 -6.87
CA ILE A 50 3.10 -16.88 -8.11
C ILE A 50 3.46 -15.46 -8.57
N VAL A 51 3.75 -14.57 -7.62
CA VAL A 51 3.98 -13.14 -7.86
C VAL A 51 5.45 -12.75 -7.69
N ARG A 52 6.33 -13.75 -7.53
CA ARG A 52 7.79 -13.62 -7.37
C ARG A 52 8.20 -12.85 -6.12
N CYS A 53 7.47 -13.03 -5.03
CA CYS A 53 7.82 -12.50 -3.72
C CYS A 53 8.24 -13.63 -2.78
N GLU A 54 9.14 -13.33 -1.85
CA GLU A 54 9.54 -14.21 -0.76
C GLU A 54 9.29 -13.54 0.59
N ILE A 55 8.97 -14.33 1.61
CA ILE A 55 8.82 -13.84 2.99
C ILE A 55 10.21 -13.70 3.61
N ILE A 56 10.60 -12.48 3.94
CA ILE A 56 11.88 -12.18 4.60
C ILE A 56 11.72 -12.36 6.11
N SER A 57 10.74 -11.68 6.69
CA SER A 57 10.47 -11.69 8.12
C SER A 57 8.97 -11.64 8.41
N PHE A 58 8.64 -11.87 9.66
CA PHE A 58 7.27 -12.01 10.13
C PHE A 58 7.16 -11.45 11.55
N THR A 59 6.12 -10.66 11.75
CA THR A 59 5.68 -10.20 13.06
C THR A 59 4.16 -10.33 13.16
N GLN A 60 3.63 -10.31 14.38
CA GLN A 60 2.19 -10.43 14.60
C GLN A 60 1.74 -9.64 15.82
N SER A 61 0.47 -9.26 15.79
CA SER A 61 -0.31 -8.77 16.93
C SER A 61 -1.41 -9.78 17.27
N GLU A 62 -2.32 -9.41 18.19
CA GLU A 62 -3.47 -10.26 18.50
C GLU A 62 -4.46 -10.37 17.33
N LEU A 63 -4.46 -9.40 16.41
CA LEU A 63 -5.47 -9.27 15.34
C LEU A 63 -4.89 -9.35 13.92
N VAL A 64 -3.59 -9.10 13.75
CA VAL A 64 -2.94 -8.98 12.44
C VAL A 64 -1.60 -9.70 12.41
N ASP A 65 -1.44 -10.53 11.39
CA ASP A 65 -0.19 -11.15 10.96
C ASP A 65 0.44 -10.25 9.87
N ALA A 66 1.71 -9.90 10.01
CA ALA A 66 2.42 -9.01 9.09
C ALA A 66 3.70 -9.65 8.58
N TYR A 67 3.91 -9.61 7.26
CA TYR A 67 5.02 -10.23 6.58
C TYR A 67 5.78 -9.17 5.79
N VAL A 68 7.07 -8.99 6.09
CA VAL A 68 7.97 -8.21 5.23
C VAL A 68 8.37 -9.12 4.07
N LEU A 69 8.19 -8.63 2.85
CA LEU A 69 8.50 -9.36 1.63
C LEU A 69 9.78 -8.83 0.96
N SER A 70 10.33 -9.63 0.07
CA SER A 70 11.42 -9.21 -0.83
C SER A 70 11.08 -7.98 -1.68
N GLU A 71 9.79 -7.78 -1.95
CA GLU A 71 9.25 -6.71 -2.80
C GLU A 71 8.01 -6.11 -2.12
N SER A 72 8.16 -5.49 -0.94
CA SER A 72 7.12 -4.83 -0.11
C SER A 72 6.52 -5.67 1.05
N SER A 73 5.19 -5.86 1.18
CA SER A 73 4.55 -6.34 2.41
C SER A 73 3.23 -7.08 2.19
N MET A 74 2.87 -7.96 3.14
CA MET A 74 1.56 -8.62 3.21
C MET A 74 1.02 -8.60 4.63
N PHE A 75 -0.27 -8.31 4.77
CA PHE A 75 -0.99 -8.32 6.06
C PHE A 75 -2.19 -9.27 6.00
N VAL A 76 -2.38 -10.05 7.06
CA VAL A 76 -3.48 -11.00 7.19
C VAL A 76 -4.16 -10.79 8.54
N SER A 77 -5.41 -10.34 8.51
CA SER A 77 -6.27 -10.32 9.70
C SER A 77 -7.32 -11.43 9.60
N ARG A 78 -8.26 -11.49 10.55
CA ARG A 78 -9.34 -12.47 10.51
C ARG A 78 -10.08 -12.53 9.17
N ARG A 79 -10.40 -11.37 8.59
CA ARG A 79 -11.28 -11.23 7.40
C ARG A 79 -10.73 -10.30 6.31
N ARG A 80 -9.56 -9.71 6.52
CA ARG A 80 -8.88 -8.80 5.58
C ARG A 80 -7.53 -9.37 5.17
N TRP A 81 -7.28 -9.38 3.88
CA TRP A 81 -5.98 -9.70 3.29
C TRP A 81 -5.50 -8.50 2.50
N ILE A 82 -4.26 -8.08 2.74
CA ILE A 82 -3.59 -6.99 2.03
C ILE A 82 -2.30 -7.53 1.44
N LEU A 83 -2.05 -7.27 0.16
CA LEU A 83 -0.77 -7.51 -0.49
C LEU A 83 -0.35 -6.24 -1.23
N LYS A 84 0.82 -5.73 -0.86
CA LYS A 84 1.48 -4.60 -1.49
C LYS A 84 2.77 -5.08 -2.10
N THR A 85 2.98 -4.79 -3.39
CA THR A 85 4.17 -5.22 -4.12
C THR A 85 4.70 -4.15 -5.07
N CYS A 86 6.02 -4.01 -5.19
CA CYS A 86 6.70 -3.06 -6.06
C CYS A 86 7.46 -3.76 -7.22
N GLY A 87 8.26 -3.01 -7.97
CA GLY A 87 9.01 -3.52 -9.12
C GLY A 87 8.10 -4.00 -10.25
N THR A 88 8.47 -5.10 -10.88
CA THR A 88 7.70 -5.73 -11.98
C THR A 88 6.84 -6.92 -11.51
N THR A 89 6.58 -7.01 -10.20
CA THR A 89 5.72 -8.05 -9.62
C THR A 89 4.28 -7.94 -10.16
N THR A 90 3.55 -9.06 -10.09
CA THR A 90 2.20 -9.15 -10.68
C THR A 90 1.16 -9.62 -9.66
N PRO A 91 0.84 -8.82 -8.61
CA PRO A 91 0.06 -9.24 -7.46
C PRO A 91 -1.32 -9.81 -7.82
N LEU A 92 -1.96 -9.29 -8.88
CA LEU A 92 -3.29 -9.76 -9.29
C LEU A 92 -3.31 -11.21 -9.79
N ARG A 93 -2.16 -11.78 -10.16
CA ARG A 93 -2.08 -13.18 -10.60
C ARG A 93 -2.33 -14.18 -9.48
N CYS A 94 -2.13 -13.80 -8.21
CA CYS A 94 -2.35 -14.71 -7.09
C CYS A 94 -3.80 -14.74 -6.56
N VAL A 95 -4.67 -13.82 -7.00
CA VAL A 95 -6.01 -13.62 -6.44
C VAL A 95 -6.83 -14.91 -6.42
N ARG A 96 -6.82 -15.71 -7.49
CA ARG A 96 -7.52 -17.01 -7.51
C ARG A 96 -7.05 -17.98 -6.43
N ALA A 97 -5.74 -18.02 -6.17
CA ALA A 97 -5.17 -18.88 -5.13
C ALA A 97 -5.60 -18.39 -3.74
N VAL A 98 -5.58 -17.08 -3.51
CA VAL A 98 -6.05 -16.46 -2.25
C VAL A 98 -7.52 -16.78 -2.02
N LEU A 99 -8.38 -16.61 -3.03
CA LEU A 99 -9.81 -16.92 -2.93
C LEU A 99 -10.07 -18.40 -2.62
N SER A 100 -9.28 -19.32 -3.20
CA SER A 100 -9.39 -20.75 -2.89
C SER A 100 -9.00 -21.04 -1.45
N LEU A 101 -7.87 -20.50 -0.97
CA LEU A 101 -7.42 -20.70 0.41
C LEU A 101 -8.41 -20.08 1.41
N ALA A 102 -8.93 -18.90 1.10
CA ALA A 102 -9.94 -18.24 1.92
C ALA A 102 -11.18 -19.13 2.10
N ARG A 103 -11.64 -19.79 1.03
CA ARG A 103 -12.78 -20.71 1.09
C ARG A 103 -12.44 -22.03 1.77
N ASP A 104 -11.40 -22.71 1.29
CA ASP A 104 -11.13 -24.11 1.61
C ASP A 104 -10.45 -24.30 2.97
N VAL A 105 -9.69 -23.30 3.42
CA VAL A 105 -8.89 -23.35 4.66
C VAL A 105 -9.43 -22.38 5.70
N ALA A 106 -9.68 -21.14 5.30
CA ALA A 106 -10.09 -20.09 6.23
C ALA A 106 -11.60 -20.04 6.49
N GLY A 107 -12.43 -20.69 5.66
CA GLY A 107 -13.88 -20.77 5.84
C GLY A 107 -14.67 -19.54 5.36
N HIS A 108 -14.07 -18.66 4.56
CA HIS A 108 -14.74 -17.51 3.94
C HIS A 108 -15.28 -17.88 2.55
N SER A 109 -16.60 -17.90 2.39
CA SER A 109 -17.26 -18.29 1.14
C SER A 109 -17.51 -17.12 0.18
N ARG A 110 -17.55 -15.88 0.68
CA ARG A 110 -17.92 -14.68 -0.10
C ARG A 110 -16.93 -13.55 0.16
N VAL A 111 -16.63 -12.81 -0.90
CA VAL A 111 -15.93 -11.53 -0.82
C VAL A 111 -16.96 -10.45 -0.47
N HIS A 112 -16.62 -9.61 0.49
CA HIS A 112 -17.39 -8.44 0.90
C HIS A 112 -16.99 -7.21 0.10
N ASN A 113 -15.68 -6.93 -0.01
CA ASN A 113 -15.18 -5.79 -0.75
C ASN A 113 -13.78 -6.05 -1.30
N VAL A 114 -13.40 -5.32 -2.35
CA VAL A 114 -12.07 -5.33 -2.93
C VAL A 114 -11.64 -3.90 -3.20
N PHE A 115 -10.39 -3.60 -2.90
CA PHE A 115 -9.73 -2.39 -3.34
C PHE A 115 -8.44 -2.79 -4.04
N TYR A 116 -8.29 -2.37 -5.28
CA TYR A 116 -7.00 -2.43 -5.96
C TYR A 116 -6.60 -1.02 -6.35
N SER A 117 -5.42 -0.60 -5.92
CA SER A 117 -4.95 0.76 -6.17
C SER A 117 -3.47 0.81 -6.48
N ARG A 118 -3.08 1.89 -7.16
CA ARG A 118 -1.68 2.26 -7.39
C ARG A 118 -1.60 3.69 -7.91
N ARG A 119 -0.44 4.30 -7.77
CA ARG A 119 -0.09 5.50 -8.53
C ARG A 119 0.24 5.16 -9.98
N GLU A 120 0.29 6.16 -10.84
CA GLU A 120 0.96 6.08 -12.13
C GLU A 120 2.40 5.57 -11.98
N PHE A 121 2.78 4.59 -12.80
CA PHE A 121 4.14 4.04 -12.84
C PHE A 121 5.11 5.04 -13.47
N ALA A 122 6.36 5.07 -13.02
CA ALA A 122 7.40 5.86 -13.67
C ALA A 122 7.80 5.27 -15.03
N ARG A 123 7.73 3.94 -15.21
CA ARG A 123 7.91 3.27 -16.51
C ARG A 123 6.81 2.23 -16.78
N PRO A 124 5.60 2.66 -17.20
CA PRO A 124 4.48 1.74 -17.46
C PRO A 124 4.83 0.64 -18.48
N ALA A 125 5.58 0.96 -19.52
CA ALA A 125 5.99 0.00 -20.57
C ALA A 125 6.92 -1.12 -20.09
N ALA A 126 7.55 -0.98 -18.91
CA ALA A 126 8.39 -2.02 -18.30
C ALA A 126 7.57 -3.02 -17.47
N GLN A 127 6.30 -2.74 -17.19
CA GLN A 127 5.45 -3.60 -16.39
C GLN A 127 4.98 -4.84 -17.16
N LEU A 128 4.85 -5.95 -16.46
CA LEU A 128 4.39 -7.21 -17.03
C LEU A 128 2.87 -7.27 -17.01
N GLN A 129 2.26 -7.85 -18.05
CA GLN A 129 0.81 -8.10 -18.06
C GLN A 129 0.37 -8.91 -16.82
N PRO A 130 -0.76 -8.55 -16.18
CA PRO A 130 -1.77 -7.57 -16.62
C PRO A 130 -1.49 -6.11 -16.23
N HIS A 131 -0.33 -5.81 -15.66
CA HIS A 131 -0.02 -4.50 -15.06
C HIS A 131 0.59 -3.49 -16.04
N ASP A 132 0.51 -3.77 -17.34
CA ASP A 132 1.01 -2.89 -18.40
C ASP A 132 0.16 -1.62 -18.55
N ASN A 133 -1.12 -1.68 -18.18
CA ASN A 133 -2.03 -0.54 -18.13
C ASN A 133 -3.22 -0.82 -17.19
N PHE A 134 -3.97 0.22 -16.83
CA PHE A 134 -5.07 0.08 -15.87
C PHE A 134 -6.26 -0.72 -16.43
N ASP A 135 -6.58 -0.62 -17.72
CA ASP A 135 -7.68 -1.36 -18.33
C ASP A 135 -7.44 -2.88 -18.29
N SER A 136 -6.21 -3.32 -18.51
CA SER A 136 -5.78 -4.72 -18.35
C SER A 136 -5.99 -5.22 -16.92
N GLU A 137 -5.66 -4.38 -15.91
CA GLU A 137 -5.82 -4.70 -14.49
C GLU A 137 -7.30 -4.83 -14.13
N VAL A 138 -8.12 -3.87 -14.55
CA VAL A 138 -9.59 -3.86 -14.37
C VAL A 138 -10.21 -5.09 -15.01
N LYS A 139 -9.88 -5.39 -16.27
CA LYS A 139 -10.40 -6.56 -16.98
C LYS A 139 -10.09 -7.88 -16.26
N LEU A 140 -8.90 -7.99 -15.66
CA LEU A 140 -8.56 -9.18 -14.88
C LEU A 140 -9.36 -9.23 -13.57
N LEU A 141 -9.50 -8.10 -12.87
CA LEU A 141 -10.28 -8.01 -11.64
C LEU A 141 -11.76 -8.33 -11.87
N ASP A 142 -12.37 -7.81 -12.92
CA ASP A 142 -13.75 -8.12 -13.32
C ASP A 142 -13.91 -9.62 -13.61
N SER A 143 -12.87 -10.29 -14.14
CA SER A 143 -12.89 -11.75 -14.36
C SER A 143 -12.97 -12.58 -13.07
N PHE A 144 -12.64 -11.99 -11.91
CA PHE A 144 -12.78 -12.61 -10.61
C PHE A 144 -14.07 -12.21 -9.90
N PHE A 145 -14.45 -10.93 -10.00
CA PHE A 145 -15.45 -10.33 -9.12
C PHE A 145 -16.72 -9.83 -9.82
N GLY A 146 -16.76 -9.80 -11.15
CA GLY A 146 -17.91 -9.28 -11.90
C GLY A 146 -17.86 -7.77 -12.08
N ASP A 147 -18.94 -7.06 -11.74
CA ASP A 147 -19.12 -5.62 -12.00
C ASP A 147 -18.35 -4.73 -11.01
N GLY A 148 -17.06 -4.54 -11.25
CA GLY A 148 -16.26 -3.53 -10.55
C GLY A 148 -16.50 -2.10 -11.06
N ARG A 149 -15.89 -1.14 -10.37
CA ARG A 149 -15.73 0.25 -10.84
C ARG A 149 -14.29 0.70 -10.73
N ALA A 150 -13.84 1.31 -11.82
CA ALA A 150 -12.55 1.95 -11.93
C ALA A 150 -12.68 3.47 -11.83
N TYR A 151 -11.74 4.09 -11.12
CA TYR A 151 -11.62 5.53 -10.92
C TYR A 151 -10.17 5.95 -11.12
N ILE A 152 -9.99 7.15 -11.65
CA ILE A 152 -8.70 7.82 -11.80
C ILE A 152 -8.84 9.17 -11.10
N MET A 153 -7.93 9.46 -10.18
CA MET A 153 -7.91 10.70 -9.41
C MET A 153 -6.60 11.43 -9.61
N GLY A 154 -6.66 12.75 -9.58
CA GLY A 154 -5.53 13.63 -9.87
C GLY A 154 -5.44 14.05 -11.34
N PRO A 155 -4.37 14.78 -11.68
CA PRO A 155 -4.09 15.22 -13.05
C PRO A 155 -3.66 14.05 -13.95
N GLU A 156 -3.48 14.29 -15.24
CA GLU A 156 -3.01 13.28 -16.20
C GLU A 156 -1.69 12.63 -15.77
N LYS A 157 -0.78 13.43 -15.21
CA LYS A 157 0.44 12.96 -14.53
C LYS A 157 0.22 12.95 -13.02
N ASP A 158 0.86 12.02 -12.33
CA ASP A 158 0.74 11.85 -10.87
C ASP A 158 -0.65 11.40 -10.40
N CYS A 159 -1.43 10.80 -11.31
CA CYS A 159 -2.72 10.24 -10.98
C CYS A 159 -2.61 9.00 -10.08
N TRP A 160 -3.71 8.73 -9.38
CA TRP A 160 -3.91 7.54 -8.57
C TRP A 160 -5.11 6.75 -9.12
N TYR A 161 -4.88 5.47 -9.36
CA TYR A 161 -5.84 4.53 -9.93
C TYR A 161 -6.48 3.72 -8.80
N LEU A 162 -7.79 3.49 -8.93
CA LEU A 162 -8.56 2.71 -7.98
C LEU A 162 -9.57 1.84 -8.71
N TYR A 163 -9.55 0.55 -8.44
CA TYR A 163 -10.63 -0.37 -8.70
C TYR A 163 -11.29 -0.77 -7.37
N THR A 164 -12.61 -0.77 -7.32
CA THR A 164 -13.37 -1.28 -6.18
C THR A 164 -14.69 -1.91 -6.61
N LEU A 165 -15.29 -2.74 -5.77
CA LEU A 165 -16.60 -3.32 -6.07
C LEU A 165 -17.69 -2.30 -5.78
N LEU A 166 -18.72 -2.27 -6.63
CA LEU A 166 -20.00 -1.77 -6.16
C LEU A 166 -20.57 -2.80 -5.19
N PRO A 167 -21.08 -2.40 -4.02
CA PRO A 167 -22.15 -3.20 -3.47
C PRO A 167 -23.24 -3.21 -4.55
N LEU A 168 -23.54 -4.40 -5.08
CA LEU A 168 -24.61 -4.59 -6.06
C LEU A 168 -25.80 -3.74 -5.61
N GLU A 169 -26.32 -2.84 -6.44
CA GLU A 169 -27.52 -2.09 -6.09
C GLU A 169 -28.60 -3.09 -5.66
N GLY A 170 -29.03 -3.01 -4.40
CA GLY A 170 -29.91 -4.00 -3.74
C GLY A 170 -29.22 -4.96 -2.74
N THR A 171 -27.89 -4.93 -2.63
CA THR A 171 -27.13 -5.69 -1.61
C THR A 171 -26.69 -4.88 -0.41
N VAL A 172 -26.70 -3.54 -0.42
CA VAL A 172 -26.52 -2.80 0.83
C VAL A 172 -27.69 -3.12 1.77
N ASP A 173 -28.92 -3.05 1.28
CA ASP A 173 -30.12 -3.48 2.04
C ASP A 173 -30.13 -4.98 2.36
N ALA A 174 -29.57 -5.84 1.49
CA ALA A 174 -29.53 -7.29 1.73
C ALA A 174 -28.39 -7.71 2.67
N LEU A 175 -27.23 -7.03 2.63
CA LEU A 175 -26.10 -7.20 3.54
C LEU A 175 -26.39 -6.55 4.89
N GLU A 176 -27.10 -5.43 4.93
CA GLU A 176 -27.64 -4.84 6.17
C GLU A 176 -28.70 -5.75 6.77
N LYS A 177 -29.59 -6.36 5.97
CA LYS A 177 -30.53 -7.40 6.47
C LYS A 177 -29.83 -8.68 6.92
N GLU A 178 -28.80 -9.15 6.21
CA GLU A 178 -27.98 -10.30 6.64
C GLU A 178 -27.14 -9.97 7.89
N HIS A 179 -26.63 -8.73 8.04
CA HIS A 179 -25.88 -8.27 9.22
C HIS A 179 -26.77 -8.04 10.44
N CYS A 180 -27.97 -7.46 10.27
CA CYS A 180 -28.96 -7.38 11.34
C CYS A 180 -29.38 -8.76 11.83
N ALA A 181 -29.36 -9.77 10.96
CA ALA A 181 -29.59 -11.17 11.35
C ALA A 181 -28.36 -11.82 12.02
N ALA A 182 -27.14 -11.35 11.72
CA ALA A 182 -25.88 -11.85 12.28
C ALA A 182 -25.43 -11.13 13.57
N ASN A 183 -26.01 -9.98 13.92
CA ASN A 183 -25.70 -9.20 15.12
C ASN A 183 -24.22 -8.75 15.24
N GLU A 184 -23.50 -8.70 14.11
CA GLU A 184 -22.11 -8.24 14.04
C GLU A 184 -22.09 -6.78 13.57
N LEU A 185 -21.50 -5.90 14.40
CA LEU A 185 -21.36 -4.47 14.13
C LEU A 185 -20.45 -4.26 12.92
N LEU A 186 -20.75 -3.26 12.08
CA LEU A 186 -19.81 -2.76 11.08
C LEU A 186 -18.52 -2.35 11.78
N GLU A 187 -17.40 -2.91 11.34
CA GLU A 187 -16.08 -2.55 11.84
C GLU A 187 -15.67 -1.23 11.18
N PRO A 188 -15.44 -0.15 11.95
CA PRO A 188 -14.99 1.10 11.37
C PRO A 188 -13.63 0.90 10.70
N ASP A 189 -13.50 1.40 9.48
CA ASP A 189 -12.31 1.18 8.67
C ASP A 189 -11.82 2.49 8.07
N GLN A 190 -10.51 2.68 8.13
CA GLN A 190 -9.82 3.82 7.55
C GLN A 190 -8.41 3.44 7.15
N THR A 191 -7.94 4.01 6.05
CA THR A 191 -6.58 3.82 5.53
C THR A 191 -6.05 5.16 5.04
N ILE A 192 -4.86 5.52 5.48
CA ILE A 192 -4.09 6.66 4.95
C ILE A 192 -2.91 6.12 4.14
N GLU A 193 -2.69 6.66 2.94
CA GLU A 193 -1.45 6.47 2.19
C GLU A 193 -0.78 7.81 1.89
N ILE A 194 0.54 7.85 2.01
CA ILE A 194 1.37 8.99 1.60
C ILE A 194 2.44 8.46 0.65
N LEU A 195 2.29 8.81 -0.64
CA LEU A 195 3.10 8.30 -1.74
C LEU A 195 4.04 9.42 -2.24
N MET A 196 5.32 9.28 -1.96
CA MET A 196 6.32 10.34 -2.00
C MET A 196 7.32 10.12 -3.14
N SER A 197 7.71 11.19 -3.81
CA SER A 197 8.71 11.18 -4.89
C SER A 197 9.66 12.36 -4.77
N ASP A 198 10.77 12.25 -5.50
CA ASP A 198 11.80 13.30 -5.59
C ASP A 198 12.30 13.68 -4.19
N LEU A 199 12.78 12.67 -3.45
CA LEU A 199 13.14 12.79 -2.04
C LEU A 199 14.50 13.46 -1.84
N ASP A 200 14.71 14.04 -0.66
CA ASP A 200 15.98 14.64 -0.24
C ASP A 200 17.11 13.57 -0.28
N PRO A 201 18.14 13.72 -1.13
CA PRO A 201 19.20 12.72 -1.26
C PRO A 201 19.95 12.44 0.06
N ALA A 202 20.09 13.44 0.93
CA ALA A 202 20.73 13.25 2.23
C ALA A 202 19.88 12.38 3.17
N VAL A 203 18.55 12.38 3.01
CA VAL A 203 17.66 11.48 3.73
C VAL A 203 17.71 10.08 3.12
N MET A 204 17.74 9.97 1.78
CA MET A 204 17.81 8.67 1.09
C MET A 204 19.10 7.90 1.36
N GLU A 205 20.21 8.60 1.60
CA GLU A 205 21.49 8.00 1.96
C GLU A 205 21.40 7.09 3.20
N ILE A 206 20.51 7.42 4.16
CA ILE A 206 20.26 6.62 5.38
C ILE A 206 19.88 5.18 5.04
N PHE A 207 19.21 4.95 3.91
CA PHE A 207 18.67 3.65 3.51
C PHE A 207 19.61 2.87 2.58
N THR A 208 20.91 3.14 2.68
CA THR A 208 21.98 2.41 1.99
C THR A 208 22.82 1.62 2.99
N ARG A 209 23.40 0.49 2.55
CA ARG A 209 24.36 -0.29 3.35
C ARG A 209 25.69 0.44 3.59
N GLN A 210 25.97 1.44 2.77
CA GLN A 210 27.14 2.30 2.95
C GLN A 210 27.01 3.20 4.18
N TYR A 211 25.80 3.71 4.45
CA TYR A 211 25.55 4.60 5.58
C TYR A 211 25.05 3.86 6.83
N SER A 212 24.04 3.01 6.66
CA SER A 212 23.43 2.26 7.76
C SER A 212 23.95 0.83 7.82
N ALA A 213 24.48 0.42 8.98
CA ALA A 213 24.97 -0.94 9.19
C ALA A 213 23.82 -1.97 9.20
N ASN A 214 22.62 -1.58 9.66
CA ASN A 214 21.45 -2.45 9.76
C ASN A 214 20.14 -1.64 9.71
N ALA A 215 19.03 -2.35 9.53
CA ALA A 215 17.69 -1.77 9.43
C ALA A 215 17.31 -0.95 10.67
N ALA A 216 17.58 -1.47 11.87
CA ALA A 216 17.28 -0.77 13.12
C ALA A 216 18.01 0.59 13.26
N GLN A 217 19.21 0.73 12.69
CA GLN A 217 19.90 2.03 12.61
C GLN A 217 19.13 2.99 11.69
N ALA A 218 18.82 2.55 10.47
CA ALA A 218 18.06 3.35 9.49
C ALA A 218 16.70 3.80 10.07
N THR A 219 15.99 2.92 10.76
CA THR A 219 14.70 3.19 11.43
C THR A 219 14.81 4.33 12.44
N ARG A 220 15.83 4.30 13.32
CA ARG A 220 16.00 5.31 14.37
C ARG A 220 16.52 6.65 13.85
N GLU A 221 17.46 6.62 12.91
CA GLU A 221 18.08 7.84 12.37
C GLU A 221 17.13 8.64 11.46
N SER A 222 16.31 7.94 10.66
CA SER A 222 15.27 8.57 9.85
C SER A 222 14.07 9.07 10.66
N GLY A 223 13.89 8.58 11.89
CA GLY A 223 12.76 8.90 12.74
C GLY A 223 11.48 8.12 12.44
N ILE A 224 11.57 7.01 11.68
CA ILE A 224 10.44 6.11 11.40
C ILE A 224 9.81 5.59 12.70
N ASP A 225 10.63 5.28 13.71
CA ASP A 225 10.18 4.82 15.03
C ASP A 225 9.26 5.80 15.77
N LYS A 226 9.23 7.06 15.34
CA LYS A 226 8.45 8.14 15.95
C LYS A 226 7.17 8.49 15.19
N ILE A 227 6.98 7.97 13.97
CA ILE A 227 5.81 8.31 13.13
C ILE A 227 4.52 7.89 13.84
N ILE A 228 4.43 6.60 14.21
CA ILE A 228 3.36 6.07 15.05
C ILE A 228 4.01 5.37 16.26
N PRO A 229 4.17 6.07 17.40
CA PRO A 229 4.82 5.52 18.59
C PRO A 229 4.10 4.29 19.13
N GLY A 230 4.87 3.34 19.68
CA GLY A 230 4.33 2.15 20.34
C GLY A 230 4.04 0.96 19.43
N MET A 231 4.32 1.08 18.13
CA MET A 231 4.28 -0.03 17.18
C MET A 231 5.45 -0.99 17.40
N VAL A 232 5.20 -2.29 17.26
CA VAL A 232 6.26 -3.30 17.13
C VAL A 232 6.73 -3.31 15.68
N ILE A 233 7.98 -2.90 15.46
CA ILE A 233 8.59 -2.75 14.14
C ILE A 233 9.37 -4.01 13.76
N ASP A 234 9.10 -4.53 12.57
CA ASP A 234 9.88 -5.54 11.85
C ASP A 234 10.43 -4.87 10.59
N ASP A 235 11.73 -4.61 10.56
CA ASP A 235 12.40 -3.83 9.53
C ASP A 235 13.47 -4.63 8.78
N PHE A 236 13.71 -4.24 7.53
CA PHE A 236 14.71 -4.85 6.67
C PHE A 236 15.39 -3.81 5.79
N LEU A 237 16.73 -3.89 5.73
CA LEU A 237 17.58 -3.06 4.90
C LEU A 237 18.16 -3.94 3.79
N PHE A 238 17.85 -3.62 2.54
CA PHE A 238 18.30 -4.37 1.37
C PHE A 238 19.76 -4.05 1.02
N ASP A 239 20.35 -4.86 0.15
CA ASP A 239 21.73 -4.69 -0.34
C ASP A 239 21.70 -4.46 -1.86
N PRO A 240 22.39 -3.44 -2.39
CA PRO A 240 23.21 -2.45 -1.65
C PRO A 240 22.41 -1.34 -0.95
N CYS A 241 21.13 -1.15 -1.32
CA CYS A 241 20.25 -0.14 -0.76
C CYS A 241 18.78 -0.54 -0.86
N GLY A 242 17.91 0.23 -0.19
CA GLY A 242 16.47 -0.04 -0.11
C GLY A 242 16.07 -0.44 1.30
N TYR A 243 14.84 -0.12 1.70
CA TYR A 243 14.34 -0.43 3.04
C TYR A 243 12.85 -0.76 3.01
N SER A 244 12.44 -1.71 3.85
CA SER A 244 11.04 -2.10 4.03
C SER A 244 10.78 -2.34 5.52
N MET A 245 9.60 -1.96 6.01
CA MET A 245 9.20 -2.28 7.38
C MET A 245 7.70 -2.46 7.52
N ASN A 246 7.35 -3.23 8.54
CA ASN A 246 6.00 -3.35 9.07
C ASN A 246 5.99 -2.96 10.55
N GLY A 247 5.03 -2.14 10.94
CA GLY A 247 4.67 -1.85 12.32
C GLY A 247 3.31 -2.48 12.64
N VAL A 248 3.19 -3.15 13.78
CA VAL A 248 1.89 -3.65 14.27
C VAL A 248 1.65 -3.26 15.73
N ALA A 249 0.40 -3.00 16.09
CA ALA A 249 -0.05 -2.74 17.45
C ALA A 249 -1.12 -3.75 17.89
N LYS A 250 -1.35 -3.83 19.20
CA LYS A 250 -2.25 -4.84 19.81
C LYS A 250 -3.69 -4.75 19.33
N ASP A 251 -4.14 -3.55 18.99
CA ASP A 251 -5.50 -3.23 18.55
C ASP A 251 -5.73 -3.48 17.04
N GLY A 252 -4.78 -4.13 16.36
CA GLY A 252 -4.90 -4.43 14.93
C GLY A 252 -4.55 -3.26 14.02
N CYS A 253 -4.02 -2.16 14.59
CA CYS A 253 -3.41 -1.11 13.79
C CYS A 253 -2.10 -1.62 13.19
N TYR A 254 -1.84 -1.24 11.95
CA TYR A 254 -0.58 -1.48 11.25
C TYR A 254 -0.05 -0.20 10.60
N MET A 255 1.24 -0.23 10.29
CA MET A 255 1.95 0.73 9.46
C MET A 255 2.88 -0.04 8.54
N THR A 256 3.07 0.42 7.32
CA THR A 256 4.12 -0.11 6.45
C THR A 256 4.79 1.01 5.66
N ILE A 257 6.10 0.86 5.45
CA ILE A 257 6.91 1.84 4.73
C ILE A 257 7.87 1.10 3.80
N HIS A 258 7.92 1.53 2.55
CA HIS A 258 8.82 0.99 1.53
C HIS A 258 9.61 2.11 0.87
N ILE A 259 10.92 1.91 0.71
CA ILE A 259 11.86 2.96 0.30
C ILE A 259 12.75 2.44 -0.83
N THR A 260 12.67 3.14 -1.96
CA THR A 260 13.58 3.07 -3.12
C THR A 260 14.44 4.34 -3.08
N PRO A 261 15.68 4.30 -2.55
CA PRO A 261 16.49 5.49 -2.32
C PRO A 261 17.23 6.01 -3.56
N GLU A 262 17.26 5.26 -4.66
CA GLU A 262 18.03 5.59 -5.85
C GLU A 262 17.63 6.97 -6.42
N PRO A 263 18.57 7.91 -6.62
CA PRO A 263 18.23 9.29 -7.00
C PRO A 263 17.41 9.42 -8.28
N ALA A 264 17.66 8.54 -9.27
CA ALA A 264 16.98 8.57 -10.57
C ALA A 264 15.49 8.17 -10.49
N CYS A 265 15.07 7.50 -9.42
CA CYS A 265 13.71 6.99 -9.26
C CYS A 265 13.27 6.98 -7.78
N SER A 266 13.75 7.94 -6.98
CA SER A 266 13.52 7.92 -5.53
C SER A 266 12.02 7.92 -5.21
N TYR A 267 11.62 6.96 -4.38
CA TYR A 267 10.23 6.74 -4.04
C TYR A 267 10.10 6.22 -2.60
N VAL A 268 9.13 6.76 -1.87
CA VAL A 268 8.75 6.24 -0.54
C VAL A 268 7.24 6.13 -0.45
N SER A 269 6.76 5.02 0.05
CA SER A 269 5.37 4.86 0.45
C SER A 269 5.26 4.76 1.96
N PHE A 270 4.18 5.32 2.49
CA PHE A 270 3.71 5.09 3.84
C PHE A 270 2.24 4.72 3.76
N GLU A 271 1.84 3.68 4.49
CA GLU A 271 0.45 3.27 4.63
C GLU A 271 0.15 2.89 6.07
N SER A 272 -1.04 3.24 6.56
CA SER A 272 -1.50 2.83 7.88
C SER A 272 -3.02 2.87 7.99
N ASN A 273 -3.60 2.00 8.82
CA ASN A 273 -5.00 2.07 9.22
C ASN A 273 -5.22 2.73 10.59
N VAL A 274 -4.27 3.54 11.08
CA VAL A 274 -4.34 4.13 12.42
C VAL A 274 -5.64 4.96 12.62
N PRO A 275 -6.43 4.69 13.68
CA PRO A 275 -7.73 5.30 13.93
C PRO A 275 -7.57 6.66 14.61
N VAL A 276 -7.10 7.67 13.88
CA VAL A 276 -7.01 9.05 14.40
C VAL A 276 -8.15 9.91 13.89
N SER A 277 -8.61 10.81 14.75
CA SER A 277 -9.60 11.82 14.36
C SER A 277 -9.01 12.92 13.49
N CYS A 278 -7.68 13.10 13.49
CA CYS A 278 -6.96 14.05 12.65
C CYS A 278 -5.59 13.49 12.25
N TYR A 279 -5.30 13.48 10.95
CA TYR A 279 -4.04 12.95 10.41
C TYR A 279 -2.90 13.97 10.36
N GLU A 280 -3.12 15.24 10.74
CA GLU A 280 -2.11 16.31 10.62
C GLU A 280 -0.78 15.95 11.28
N GLU A 281 -0.81 15.38 12.48
CA GLU A 281 0.41 15.02 13.22
C GLU A 281 1.13 13.84 12.56
N VAL A 282 0.39 12.83 12.09
CA VAL A 282 0.95 11.68 11.35
C VAL A 282 1.61 12.16 10.06
N ILE A 283 0.89 12.95 9.25
CA ILE A 283 1.40 13.53 8.00
C ILE A 283 2.66 14.35 8.29
N THR A 284 2.65 15.21 9.31
CA THR A 284 3.80 16.05 9.67
C THR A 284 5.03 15.20 10.00
N ARG A 285 4.88 14.13 10.79
CA ARG A 285 6.00 13.25 11.15
C ARG A 285 6.53 12.49 9.92
N VAL A 286 5.66 12.00 9.04
CA VAL A 286 6.07 11.36 7.78
C VAL A 286 6.86 12.33 6.90
N LEU A 287 6.36 13.54 6.71
CA LEU A 287 7.04 14.56 5.88
C LEU A 287 8.36 15.04 6.48
N GLN A 288 8.48 15.07 7.81
CA GLN A 288 9.74 15.37 8.50
C GLN A 288 10.78 14.27 8.32
N ALA A 289 10.35 13.01 8.34
CA ALA A 289 11.22 11.84 8.15
C ALA A 289 11.77 11.77 6.73
N PHE A 290 10.94 12.03 5.72
CA PHE A 290 11.30 11.73 4.31
C PHE A 290 11.58 12.94 3.42
N ARG A 291 11.04 14.13 3.76
CA ARG A 291 11.25 15.40 3.04
C ARG A 291 11.13 15.27 1.50
N PRO A 292 10.01 14.75 0.96
CA PRO A 292 9.80 14.71 -0.48
C PRO A 292 9.75 16.10 -1.11
N ASN A 293 9.94 16.23 -2.42
CA ASN A 293 9.54 17.44 -3.13
C ASN A 293 8.07 17.38 -3.58
N LYS A 294 7.52 16.18 -3.77
CA LYS A 294 6.15 15.94 -4.22
C LYS A 294 5.56 14.70 -3.54
N PHE A 295 4.29 14.74 -3.16
CA PHE A 295 3.59 13.56 -2.64
C PHE A 295 2.09 13.58 -2.93
N VAL A 296 1.52 12.37 -3.04
CA VAL A 296 0.08 12.12 -3.05
C VAL A 296 -0.34 11.63 -1.68
N LEU A 297 -1.44 12.17 -1.17
CA LEU A 297 -2.11 11.75 0.05
C LEU A 297 -3.47 11.16 -0.32
N THR A 298 -3.72 9.92 0.10
CA THR A 298 -5.06 9.31 0.06
C THR A 298 -5.55 9.02 1.47
N VAL A 299 -6.82 9.28 1.74
CA VAL A 299 -7.48 8.82 2.96
C VAL A 299 -8.81 8.18 2.58
N PHE A 300 -8.90 6.87 2.81
CA PHE A 300 -10.13 6.08 2.76
C PHE A 300 -10.73 5.96 4.15
N ALA A 301 -12.03 6.12 4.27
CA ALA A 301 -12.71 6.04 5.57
C ALA A 301 -14.19 5.67 5.43
N THR A 302 -14.67 4.74 6.26
CA THR A 302 -16.10 4.51 6.47
C THR A 302 -16.71 5.65 7.29
N PRO A 303 -18.02 5.94 7.17
CA PRO A 303 -18.66 7.06 7.87
C PRO A 303 -18.57 7.03 9.40
N ASP A 304 -18.43 5.84 9.99
CA ASP A 304 -18.33 5.58 11.43
C ASP A 304 -16.89 5.55 11.94
N SER A 305 -15.89 5.65 11.06
CA SER A 305 -14.48 5.70 11.43
C SER A 305 -14.08 7.05 12.05
N PRO A 306 -13.08 7.07 12.95
CA PRO A 306 -12.47 8.31 13.41
C PRO A 306 -11.93 9.19 12.27
N GLY A 307 -11.48 8.56 11.18
CA GLY A 307 -10.94 9.21 9.99
C GLY A 307 -11.98 9.79 9.03
N ALA A 308 -13.29 9.59 9.26
CA ALA A 308 -14.37 9.99 8.33
C ALA A 308 -14.35 11.49 7.96
N GLU A 309 -13.83 12.33 8.86
CA GLU A 309 -13.77 13.78 8.68
C GLU A 309 -12.48 14.30 8.04
N ALA A 310 -11.57 13.40 7.63
CA ALA A 310 -10.28 13.75 7.04
C ALA A 310 -10.43 14.69 5.83
N ALA A 311 -11.42 14.45 4.96
CA ALA A 311 -11.70 15.31 3.81
C ALA A 311 -12.03 16.76 4.21
N ARG A 312 -12.83 16.95 5.26
CA ARG A 312 -13.18 18.29 5.77
C ARG A 312 -11.97 18.96 6.44
N GLN A 313 -11.12 18.18 7.10
CA GLN A 313 -9.93 18.68 7.78
C GLN A 313 -8.85 19.11 6.78
N LEU A 314 -8.52 18.26 5.81
CA LEU A 314 -7.49 18.56 4.79
C LEU A 314 -7.85 19.79 3.97
N LYS A 315 -9.14 20.05 3.72
CA LYS A 315 -9.62 21.30 3.09
C LYS A 315 -9.29 22.56 3.91
N LYS A 316 -9.10 22.46 5.23
CA LYS A 316 -8.71 23.59 6.08
C LYS A 316 -7.22 23.90 5.99
N PHE A 317 -6.42 23.00 5.43
CA PHE A 317 -4.97 23.11 5.31
C PHE A 317 -4.58 23.22 3.82
N PRO A 318 -4.73 24.41 3.20
CA PRO A 318 -4.31 24.62 1.81
C PRO A 318 -2.79 24.50 1.63
N ALA A 319 -2.04 24.61 2.73
CA ALA A 319 -0.62 24.33 2.81
C ALA A 319 -0.31 23.45 4.02
N LEU A 320 0.66 22.56 3.87
CA LEU A 320 1.21 21.73 4.94
C LEU A 320 2.68 22.11 5.10
N GLY A 321 2.99 23.02 6.04
CA GLY A 321 4.35 23.55 6.20
C GLY A 321 4.85 24.25 4.93
N THR A 322 5.83 23.64 4.24
CA THR A 322 6.42 24.18 2.99
C THR A 322 5.76 23.64 1.71
N TYR A 323 4.75 22.79 1.85
CA TYR A 323 4.04 22.16 0.74
C TYR A 323 2.74 22.91 0.43
N SER A 324 2.47 23.11 -0.85
CA SER A 324 1.22 23.69 -1.36
C SER A 324 0.37 22.63 -2.03
N LEU A 325 -0.94 22.66 -1.81
CA LEU A 325 -1.91 21.80 -2.49
C LEU A 325 -2.01 22.19 -3.98
N LEU A 326 -1.76 21.23 -4.87
CA LEU A 326 -1.90 21.42 -6.32
C LEU A 326 -3.25 20.92 -6.85
N ASP A 327 -3.69 19.75 -6.39
CA ASP A 327 -4.97 19.15 -6.77
C ASP A 327 -5.58 18.45 -5.57
N GLY A 328 -6.91 18.51 -5.44
CA GLY A 328 -7.62 17.90 -4.34
C GLY A 328 -9.00 17.43 -4.78
N GLN A 329 -9.27 16.14 -4.60
CA GLN A 329 -10.52 15.50 -5.02
C GLN A 329 -11.16 14.76 -3.85
N HIS A 330 -12.47 14.84 -3.75
CA HIS A 330 -13.24 14.13 -2.76
C HIS A 330 -14.29 13.27 -3.44
N CYS A 331 -14.22 11.96 -3.22
CA CYS A 331 -15.14 10.99 -3.79
C CYS A 331 -15.93 10.33 -2.66
N ARG A 332 -17.21 10.04 -2.93
CA ARG A 332 -18.04 9.21 -2.07
C ARG A 332 -18.40 7.95 -2.84
N PHE A 333 -18.09 6.82 -2.24
CA PHE A 333 -18.48 5.50 -2.69
C PHE A 333 -19.56 4.96 -1.75
N ALA A 334 -20.19 3.85 -2.11
CA ALA A 334 -21.12 3.20 -1.21
C ALA A 334 -20.35 2.64 0.01
N GLY A 335 -20.60 3.21 1.19
CA GLY A 335 -19.95 2.81 2.44
C GLY A 335 -18.58 3.45 2.72
N TYR A 336 -17.99 4.20 1.79
CA TYR A 336 -16.67 4.82 1.97
C TYR A 336 -16.63 6.25 1.44
N SER A 337 -15.81 7.07 2.09
CA SER A 337 -15.34 8.35 1.57
C SER A 337 -13.86 8.26 1.25
N LEU A 338 -13.46 8.93 0.18
CA LEU A 338 -12.08 9.04 -0.24
C LEU A 338 -11.69 10.50 -0.42
N GLN A 339 -10.56 10.86 0.16
CA GLN A 339 -9.88 12.11 -0.12
C GLN A 339 -8.57 11.83 -0.86
N TYR A 340 -8.42 12.38 -2.05
CA TYR A 340 -7.15 12.47 -2.77
C TYR A 340 -6.61 13.90 -2.67
N ALA A 341 -5.31 14.06 -2.46
CA ALA A 341 -4.65 15.35 -2.51
C ALA A 341 -3.21 15.23 -3.03
N LEU A 342 -2.83 16.08 -3.99
CA LEU A 342 -1.49 16.20 -4.52
C LEU A 342 -0.82 17.46 -3.98
N TYR A 343 0.34 17.30 -3.36
CA TYR A 343 1.11 18.39 -2.77
C TYR A 343 2.53 18.48 -3.38
N CYS A 344 3.03 19.70 -3.53
CA CYS A 344 4.41 19.98 -3.95
C CYS A 344 5.05 21.06 -3.07
N LYS A 345 6.38 21.00 -2.92
CA LYS A 345 7.16 21.98 -2.17
C LYS A 345 7.23 23.33 -2.91
N PHE A 346 7.08 24.44 -2.18
CA PHE A 346 7.02 25.80 -2.74
C PHE A 346 8.40 26.47 -2.90
N PRO A 347 8.70 27.16 -4.03
CA PRO A 347 8.46 26.79 -5.40
C PRO A 347 9.70 26.11 -6.02
N SER A 348 9.42 25.00 -6.70
CA SER A 348 10.19 24.40 -7.79
C SER A 348 10.75 25.39 -8.80
#